data_AF-A0AA86R7X0-F1
#
_entry.id   AF-A0AA86R7X0-F1
#
_cell.length_a   1.000
_cell.length_b   1.000
_cell.length_c   1.000
_cell.angle_alpha   90.00
_cell.angle_beta   90.00
_cell.angle_gamma   90.00
#
_symmetry.space_group_name_H-M   'P 1'
#
loop_
_entity.id
_entity.type
_entity.pdbx_description
1 polymer ?
#
loop_
_entity_poly.entity_id
_entity_poly.type
_entity_poly.pdbx_seq_one_letter_code
_entity_poly.pdbx_strand_id
1 'polypeptide(L)'
;MSIAPHLIIEQSSKEKSMQTVKIMQKIHKRCWTKHAVVNGKFMSSFFIGHHINTEKIFSKIPEPLKYYLDEKQFQQENSDELQDYIDQLLIPSSDALQTYLDKQIEQEKQSAIYDTNLAGLTKDSTVIFIDFEAFSTKPLYPSEIGCVRVKDGTILAQMHTFFSPVDIGKMKGSASQSIFYTEKITGIPAPWDPQFENCLPCCNHGTDLYDFGQILLEFCTASAQTLKNLNDPSITLIQKKFEAAETYFFCAKGIDLERQILTEQMKLQPKILEVEDVYKYLTNGKEITFTNIHSGRQFDYCKFHQKVKQNQHAKEMMHCALDDALYLAYKLCHGVYDSDIESDE
;
A
#
# COMPACT_ATOMS: atom_id res chain seq x y z
N MET A 1 20.62 -16.40 -63.08
CA MET A 1 19.89 -15.14 -63.34
C MET A 1 18.47 -15.27 -62.79
N SER A 2 17.95 -14.19 -62.19
CA SER A 2 16.60 -14.00 -61.60
C SER A 2 16.39 -14.63 -60.21
N ILE A 3 16.40 -13.89 -59.08
CA ILE A 3 15.52 -12.84 -58.50
C ILE A 3 14.29 -13.43 -57.75
N ALA A 4 14.14 -12.98 -56.49
CA ALA A 4 13.13 -13.31 -55.47
C ALA A 4 11.67 -12.97 -55.83
N PRO A 5 10.68 -13.40 -55.01
CA PRO A 5 10.12 -12.43 -54.04
C PRO A 5 9.62 -13.02 -52.70
N HIS A 6 9.96 -12.36 -51.59
CA HIS A 6 9.20 -12.36 -50.33
C HIS A 6 9.09 -10.92 -49.82
N LEU A 7 7.95 -10.26 -50.05
CA LEU A 7 7.59 -8.97 -49.44
C LEU A 7 6.13 -8.60 -49.75
N ILE A 8 5.15 -9.31 -49.17
CA ILE A 8 3.74 -8.86 -49.15
C ILE A 8 3.04 -9.39 -47.88
N ILE A 9 3.41 -8.92 -46.67
CA ILE A 9 2.56 -9.11 -45.47
C ILE A 9 2.52 -7.85 -44.56
N GLU A 10 3.48 -6.93 -44.60
CA GLU A 10 3.52 -5.81 -43.63
C GLU A 10 2.64 -4.58 -43.92
N GLN A 11 1.94 -4.50 -45.05
CA GLN A 11 1.14 -3.30 -45.38
C GLN A 11 -0.27 -3.28 -44.77
N SER A 12 -0.87 -4.43 -44.42
CA SER A 12 -2.29 -4.46 -44.02
C SER A 12 -2.57 -4.03 -42.57
N SER A 13 -1.62 -4.18 -41.65
CA SER A 13 -1.81 -3.79 -40.23
C SER A 13 -1.70 -2.28 -40.03
N LYS A 14 -0.78 -1.61 -40.76
CA LYS A 14 -0.65 -0.15 -40.76
C LYS A 14 -1.87 0.55 -41.37
N GLU A 15 -2.47 -0.02 -42.41
CA GLU A 15 -3.68 0.56 -43.02
C GLU A 15 -4.92 0.42 -42.13
N LYS A 16 -5.07 -0.70 -41.42
CA LYS A 16 -6.15 -0.89 -40.41
C LYS A 16 -5.97 0.07 -39.22
N SER A 17 -4.75 0.20 -38.71
CA SER A 17 -4.38 1.17 -37.67
C SER A 17 -4.69 2.62 -38.09
N MET A 18 -4.31 3.02 -39.30
CA MET A 18 -4.61 4.35 -39.83
C MET A 18 -6.11 4.59 -40.07
N GLN A 19 -6.88 3.58 -40.47
CA GLN A 19 -8.33 3.71 -40.62
C GLN A 19 -9.03 3.87 -39.26
N THR A 20 -8.62 3.13 -38.24
CA THR A 20 -9.14 3.26 -36.87
C THR A 20 -8.83 4.64 -36.29
N VAL A 21 -7.63 5.18 -36.51
CA VAL A 21 -7.27 6.55 -36.12
C VAL A 21 -8.12 7.58 -36.87
N LYS A 22 -8.39 7.38 -38.17
CA LYS A 22 -9.27 8.27 -38.95
C LYS A 22 -10.73 8.24 -38.49
N ILE A 23 -11.23 7.08 -38.05
CA ILE A 23 -12.58 6.92 -37.49
C ILE A 23 -12.67 7.61 -36.13
N MET A 24 -11.70 7.37 -35.24
CA MET A 24 -11.59 8.05 -33.94
C MET A 24 -11.46 9.57 -34.10
N GLN A 25 -10.65 10.05 -35.06
CA GLN A 25 -10.55 11.47 -35.39
C GLN A 25 -11.86 12.04 -35.94
N LYS A 26 -12.64 11.27 -36.72
CA LYS A 26 -13.97 11.69 -37.21
C LYS A 26 -15.01 11.74 -36.10
N ILE A 27 -15.03 10.75 -35.21
CA ILE A 27 -15.91 10.71 -34.03
C ILE A 27 -15.58 11.88 -33.11
N HIS A 28 -14.29 12.04 -32.77
CA HIS A 28 -13.81 13.14 -31.95
C HIS A 28 -14.11 14.51 -32.58
N LYS A 29 -13.89 14.68 -33.90
CA LYS A 29 -14.21 15.92 -34.62
C LYS A 29 -15.72 16.22 -34.64
N ARG A 30 -16.60 15.21 -34.72
CA ARG A 30 -18.07 15.36 -34.67
C ARG A 30 -18.57 15.68 -33.25
N CYS A 31 -18.06 15.01 -32.23
CA CYS A 31 -18.36 15.32 -30.83
C CYS A 31 -17.91 16.74 -30.47
N TRP A 32 -16.74 17.16 -30.97
CA TRP A 32 -16.24 18.52 -30.77
C TRP A 32 -16.93 19.58 -31.64
N THR A 33 -17.41 19.29 -32.85
CA THR A 33 -18.18 20.29 -33.62
C THR A 33 -19.57 20.54 -33.03
N LYS A 34 -20.17 19.54 -32.36
CA LYS A 34 -21.39 19.73 -31.55
C LYS A 34 -21.13 20.52 -30.26
N HIS A 35 -19.91 20.49 -29.70
CA HIS A 35 -19.56 21.23 -28.48
C HIS A 35 -18.84 22.57 -28.72
N ALA A 36 -18.22 22.80 -29.88
CA ALA A 36 -17.60 24.09 -30.23
C ALA A 36 -18.63 25.21 -30.49
N VAL A 37 -19.92 24.87 -30.60
CA VAL A 37 -21.03 25.84 -30.62
C VAL A 37 -21.45 26.24 -29.19
N VAL A 38 -20.93 25.57 -28.16
CA VAL A 38 -21.24 25.83 -26.75
C VAL A 38 -19.92 25.98 -25.98
N ASN A 39 -19.47 27.23 -25.87
CA ASN A 39 -18.32 27.71 -25.08
C ASN A 39 -16.94 27.63 -25.75
N GLY A 40 -16.55 28.75 -26.35
CA GLY A 40 -15.15 29.02 -26.67
C GLY A 40 -14.34 29.31 -25.41
N LYS A 41 -13.31 28.49 -25.13
CA LYS A 41 -11.96 28.84 -24.63
C LYS A 41 -11.20 27.58 -24.16
N PHE A 42 -9.94 27.46 -24.62
CA PHE A 42 -8.79 26.71 -24.01
C PHE A 42 -8.90 25.15 -23.96
N MET A 43 -7.87 24.30 -24.11
CA MET A 43 -6.38 24.34 -23.96
C MET A 43 -5.72 23.39 -24.98
N SER A 44 -4.50 23.70 -25.42
CA SER A 44 -3.70 22.98 -26.44
C SER A 44 -2.50 22.21 -25.86
N SER A 45 -2.62 21.54 -24.71
CA SER A 45 -1.44 21.03 -23.98
C SER A 45 -1.56 19.60 -23.42
N PHE A 46 -2.44 18.75 -23.97
CA PHE A 46 -2.64 17.38 -23.45
C PHE A 46 -1.90 16.25 -24.18
N PHE A 47 -0.97 16.57 -25.09
CA PHE A 47 -0.17 15.55 -25.78
C PHE A 47 1.32 15.68 -25.46
N ILE A 48 1.67 15.34 -24.23
CA ILE A 48 3.03 14.90 -23.91
C ILE A 48 2.91 13.58 -23.13
N GLY A 49 3.27 12.47 -23.79
CA GLY A 49 4.06 11.44 -23.12
C GLY A 49 3.42 10.14 -22.63
N HIS A 50 2.13 9.86 -22.83
CA HIS A 50 1.59 8.54 -22.47
C HIS A 50 0.93 7.83 -23.67
N HIS A 51 1.59 6.79 -24.17
CA HIS A 51 1.03 5.82 -25.10
C HIS A 51 -0.08 5.03 -24.37
N ILE A 52 -1.31 5.52 -24.44
CA ILE A 52 -2.49 4.75 -24.01
C ILE A 52 -2.61 3.55 -24.96
N ASN A 53 -2.56 2.34 -24.42
CA ASN A 53 -2.71 1.11 -25.21
C ASN A 53 -4.20 0.91 -25.56
N THR A 54 -4.58 1.42 -26.74
CA THR A 54 -5.96 1.40 -27.24
C THR A 54 -6.51 -0.01 -27.46
N GLU A 55 -5.66 -1.01 -27.71
CA GLU A 55 -6.08 -2.42 -27.88
C GLU A 55 -6.57 -3.02 -26.55
N LYS A 56 -5.91 -2.67 -25.44
CA LYS A 56 -6.29 -3.13 -24.10
C LYS A 56 -7.65 -2.57 -23.69
N ILE A 57 -7.93 -1.32 -24.05
CA ILE A 57 -9.24 -0.68 -23.81
C ILE A 57 -10.34 -1.36 -24.66
N PHE A 58 -10.08 -1.61 -25.94
CA PHE A 58 -11.04 -2.29 -26.83
C PHE A 58 -11.40 -3.70 -26.37
N SER A 59 -10.44 -4.42 -25.80
CA SER A 59 -10.68 -5.78 -25.29
C SER A 59 -11.72 -5.84 -24.16
N LYS A 60 -11.92 -4.73 -23.43
CA LYS A 60 -12.85 -4.61 -22.29
C LYS A 60 -14.24 -4.09 -22.67
N ILE A 61 -14.48 -3.77 -23.95
CA ILE A 61 -15.82 -3.41 -24.44
C ILE A 61 -16.71 -4.67 -24.39
N PRO A 62 -17.95 -4.60 -23.85
CA PRO A 62 -18.87 -5.74 -23.85
C PRO A 62 -19.09 -6.29 -25.27
N GLU A 63 -19.13 -7.62 -25.43
CA GLU A 63 -19.32 -8.27 -26.73
C GLU A 63 -20.49 -7.74 -27.58
N PRO A 64 -21.66 -7.39 -26.99
CA PRO A 64 -22.73 -6.79 -27.77
C PRO A 64 -22.30 -5.51 -28.50
N LEU A 65 -21.41 -4.70 -27.92
CA LEU A 65 -20.89 -3.47 -28.52
C LEU A 65 -19.75 -3.74 -29.53
N LYS A 66 -18.99 -4.82 -29.36
CA LYS A 66 -17.96 -5.24 -30.33
C LYS A 66 -18.59 -5.72 -31.63
N TYR A 67 -19.69 -6.47 -31.54
CA TYR A 67 -20.45 -6.96 -32.69
C TYR A 67 -20.90 -5.82 -33.63
N TYR A 68 -21.36 -4.70 -33.08
CA TYR A 68 -21.80 -3.54 -33.89
C TYR A 68 -20.67 -2.72 -34.50
N LEU A 69 -19.43 -2.85 -34.01
CA LEU A 69 -18.28 -2.11 -34.54
C LEU A 69 -17.56 -2.86 -35.67
N ASP A 70 -17.77 -4.17 -35.81
CA ASP A 70 -17.02 -5.02 -36.74
C ASP A 70 -17.78 -5.35 -38.05
N GLU A 71 -19.10 -5.16 -38.12
CA GLU A 71 -19.86 -5.46 -39.36
C GLU A 71 -19.91 -4.30 -40.36
N LYS A 72 -18.97 -4.33 -41.31
CA LYS A 72 -19.00 -3.59 -42.59
C LYS A 72 -20.06 -4.09 -43.59
N GLN A 73 -21.09 -4.83 -43.16
CA GLN A 73 -22.05 -5.48 -44.08
C GLN A 73 -23.53 -5.26 -43.75
N PHE A 74 -23.86 -4.17 -43.05
CA PHE A 74 -25.25 -3.74 -42.87
C PHE A 74 -25.44 -2.27 -43.29
N GLN A 75 -25.33 -2.02 -44.60
CA GLN A 75 -26.08 -0.94 -45.24
C GLN A 75 -26.97 -1.67 -46.26
N GLN A 76 -28.30 -1.53 -46.27
CA GLN A 76 -28.87 -0.28 -46.78
C GLN A 76 -30.39 -0.06 -46.57
N GLU A 77 -31.10 -0.69 -45.62
CA GLU A 77 -32.58 -0.55 -45.59
C GLU A 77 -33.26 -0.02 -44.32
N ASN A 78 -32.59 0.19 -43.19
CA ASN A 78 -33.23 0.86 -42.03
C ASN A 78 -32.28 1.81 -41.31
N SER A 79 -31.67 2.75 -42.06
CA SER A 79 -30.74 3.77 -41.55
C SER A 79 -31.33 4.57 -40.38
N ASP A 80 -32.60 4.97 -40.48
CA ASP A 80 -33.15 5.97 -39.56
C ASP A 80 -33.72 5.32 -38.29
N GLU A 81 -34.36 4.15 -38.39
CA GLU A 81 -34.79 3.36 -37.21
C GLU A 81 -33.61 2.75 -36.45
N LEU A 82 -32.56 2.32 -37.15
CA LEU A 82 -31.34 1.83 -36.50
C LEU A 82 -30.58 2.99 -35.85
N GLN A 83 -30.58 4.19 -36.44
CA GLN A 83 -29.99 5.38 -35.84
C GLN A 83 -30.76 5.81 -34.58
N ASP A 84 -32.10 5.77 -34.59
CA ASP A 84 -32.92 6.03 -33.40
C ASP A 84 -32.72 4.96 -32.31
N TYR A 85 -32.55 3.68 -32.68
CA TYR A 85 -32.29 2.60 -31.73
C TYR A 85 -30.87 2.63 -31.16
N ILE A 86 -29.88 3.00 -31.98
CA ILE A 86 -28.48 3.28 -31.59
C ILE A 86 -28.46 4.49 -30.66
N ASP A 87 -29.16 5.57 -30.99
CA ASP A 87 -29.23 6.77 -30.15
C ASP A 87 -29.99 6.50 -28.83
N GLN A 88 -30.91 5.53 -28.80
CA GLN A 88 -31.57 5.05 -27.57
C GLN A 88 -30.71 4.07 -26.74
N LEU A 89 -29.86 3.25 -27.36
CA LEU A 89 -29.03 2.24 -26.67
C LEU A 89 -27.63 2.73 -26.29
N LEU A 90 -27.06 3.69 -27.03
CA LEU A 90 -25.70 4.23 -26.83
C LEU A 90 -25.66 5.52 -26.02
N ILE A 91 -26.80 5.96 -25.49
CA ILE A 91 -26.82 6.95 -24.43
C ILE A 91 -27.16 6.25 -23.10
N PRO A 92 -26.20 5.55 -22.45
CA PRO A 92 -25.98 5.95 -21.07
C PRO A 92 -25.89 7.48 -21.12
N SER A 93 -26.65 8.22 -20.30
CA SER A 93 -26.50 9.69 -20.25
C SER A 93 -25.02 10.04 -20.36
N SER A 94 -24.64 11.08 -21.11
CA SER A 94 -23.20 11.40 -21.27
C SER A 94 -22.46 11.33 -19.94
N ASP A 95 -23.16 11.65 -18.85
CA ASP A 95 -22.76 11.53 -17.46
C ASP A 95 -22.43 10.09 -17.01
N ALA A 96 -23.21 9.06 -17.36
CA ALA A 96 -22.93 7.66 -17.02
C ALA A 96 -21.71 7.11 -17.76
N LEU A 97 -21.54 7.43 -19.05
CA LEU A 97 -20.34 7.05 -19.80
C LEU A 97 -19.11 7.82 -19.27
N GLN A 98 -19.26 9.12 -19.00
CA GLN A 98 -18.21 9.94 -18.40
C GLN A 98 -17.82 9.42 -17.02
N THR A 99 -18.81 9.07 -16.17
CA THR A 99 -18.57 8.46 -14.86
C THR A 99 -17.82 7.14 -14.98
N TYR A 100 -18.13 6.31 -15.98
CA TYR A 100 -17.41 5.06 -16.22
C TYR A 100 -15.96 5.32 -16.65
N LEU A 101 -15.75 6.24 -17.59
CA LEU A 101 -14.41 6.62 -18.06
C LEU A 101 -13.56 7.25 -16.93
N ASP A 102 -14.15 8.14 -16.13
CA ASP A 102 -13.48 8.74 -14.98
C ASP A 102 -13.07 7.67 -13.96
N LYS A 103 -13.93 6.67 -13.70
CA LYS A 103 -13.59 5.51 -12.87
C LYS A 103 -12.44 4.69 -13.47
N GLN A 104 -12.41 4.46 -14.78
CA GLN A 104 -11.31 3.72 -15.42
C GLN A 104 -9.99 4.51 -15.37
N ILE A 105 -10.02 5.81 -15.62
CA ILE A 105 -8.84 6.68 -15.53
C ILE A 105 -8.30 6.73 -14.11
N GLU A 106 -9.19 6.83 -13.11
CA GLU A 106 -8.79 6.81 -11.70
C GLU A 106 -8.18 5.44 -11.32
N GLN A 107 -8.74 4.34 -11.81
CA GLN A 107 -8.15 3.00 -11.63
C GLN A 107 -6.77 2.87 -12.28
N GLU A 108 -6.57 3.41 -13.50
CA GLU A 108 -5.26 3.38 -14.17
C GLU A 108 -4.23 4.28 -13.47
N LYS A 109 -4.64 5.46 -12.99
CA LYS A 109 -3.77 6.33 -12.18
C LYS A 109 -3.37 5.66 -10.88
N GLN A 110 -4.31 5.03 -10.18
CA GLN A 110 -4.03 4.28 -8.96
C GLN A 110 -3.08 3.12 -9.24
N SER A 111 -3.29 2.36 -10.33
CA SER A 111 -2.37 1.29 -10.74
C SER A 111 -0.96 1.81 -11.07
N ALA A 112 -0.83 2.94 -11.75
CA ALA A 112 0.47 3.52 -12.08
C ALA A 112 1.21 4.05 -10.83
N ILE A 113 0.49 4.68 -9.90
CA ILE A 113 1.04 5.13 -8.62
C ILE A 113 1.49 3.92 -7.78
N TYR A 114 0.67 2.86 -7.78
CA TYR A 114 0.95 1.60 -7.09
C TYR A 114 2.26 0.97 -7.59
N ASP A 115 2.44 0.88 -8.91
CA ASP A 115 3.67 0.35 -9.53
C ASP A 115 4.90 1.19 -9.16
N THR A 116 4.77 2.51 -9.06
CA THR A 116 5.89 3.38 -8.64
C THR A 116 6.23 3.24 -7.16
N ASN A 117 5.23 3.09 -6.28
CA ASN A 117 5.44 2.95 -4.85
C ASN A 117 6.08 1.61 -4.51
N LEU A 118 5.73 0.53 -5.22
CA LEU A 118 6.31 -0.79 -5.00
C LEU A 118 7.59 -1.06 -5.79
N ALA A 119 8.04 -0.11 -6.62
CA ALA A 119 9.25 -0.28 -7.41
C ALA A 119 10.46 -0.69 -6.55
N GLY A 120 11.11 -1.79 -6.94
CA GLY A 120 12.25 -2.36 -6.24
C GLY A 120 11.91 -3.35 -5.11
N LEU A 121 10.63 -3.50 -4.74
CA LEU A 121 10.21 -4.59 -3.87
C LEU A 121 10.25 -5.92 -4.65
N THR A 122 10.88 -6.93 -4.08
CA THR A 122 11.01 -8.28 -4.63
C THR A 122 10.73 -9.31 -3.54
N LYS A 123 10.53 -10.59 -3.91
CA LYS A 123 10.39 -11.68 -2.92
C LYS A 123 11.61 -11.82 -2.00
N ASP A 124 12.77 -11.38 -2.46
CA ASP A 124 14.04 -11.44 -1.72
C ASP A 124 14.33 -10.17 -0.87
N SER A 125 13.43 -9.18 -0.95
CA SER A 125 13.58 -7.92 -0.21
C SER A 125 13.41 -8.12 1.29
N THR A 126 14.15 -7.36 2.08
CA THR A 126 13.91 -7.28 3.52
C THR A 126 12.71 -6.38 3.77
N VAL A 127 11.69 -6.91 4.46
CA VAL A 127 10.50 -6.16 4.85
C VAL A 127 10.50 -5.98 6.35
N ILE A 128 10.31 -4.73 6.80
CA ILE A 128 10.23 -4.35 8.20
C ILE A 128 8.78 -4.00 8.51
N PHE A 129 8.07 -4.91 9.16
CA PHE A 129 6.76 -4.62 9.71
C PHE A 129 6.95 -3.69 10.90
N ILE A 130 6.22 -2.59 10.93
CA ILE A 130 6.31 -1.57 11.96
C ILE A 130 4.92 -1.14 12.41
N ASP A 131 4.79 -0.89 13.70
CA ASP A 131 3.61 -0.32 14.31
C ASP A 131 4.04 0.59 15.47
N PHE A 132 3.32 1.69 15.68
CA PHE A 132 3.51 2.59 16.81
C PHE A 132 2.23 2.76 17.61
N GLU A 133 2.37 2.75 18.93
CA GLU A 133 1.36 3.33 19.81
C GLU A 133 1.75 4.75 20.19
N ALA A 134 0.75 5.57 20.50
CA ALA A 134 0.96 6.95 20.92
C ALA A 134 0.09 7.36 22.10
N PHE A 135 0.70 8.05 23.07
CA PHE A 135 0.01 8.75 24.16
C PHE A 135 -0.94 9.84 23.65
N SER A 136 -0.57 10.48 22.55
CA SER A 136 -1.40 11.44 21.84
C SER A 136 -0.88 11.59 20.42
N THR A 137 -1.75 11.95 19.48
CA THR A 137 -1.38 12.29 18.11
C THR A 137 -1.37 13.81 17.87
N LYS A 138 -1.89 14.60 18.81
CA LYS A 138 -1.99 16.07 18.72
C LYS A 138 -1.85 16.72 20.11
N PRO A 139 -0.63 17.07 20.56
CA PRO A 139 0.66 16.87 19.90
C PRO A 139 1.03 15.38 19.83
N LEU A 140 1.88 15.01 18.87
CA LEU A 140 2.28 13.61 18.69
C LEU A 140 3.35 13.20 19.73
N TYR A 141 3.01 12.21 20.55
CA TYR A 141 3.88 11.60 21.55
C TYR A 141 3.82 10.07 21.42
N PRO A 142 4.81 9.43 20.77
CA PRO A 142 4.84 7.97 20.69
C PRO A 142 5.03 7.37 22.09
N SER A 143 4.44 6.19 22.32
CA SER A 143 4.50 5.46 23.59
C SER A 143 5.17 4.10 23.46
N GLU A 144 5.02 3.43 22.32
CA GLU A 144 5.58 2.10 22.04
C GLU A 144 5.94 2.01 20.56
N ILE A 145 6.97 1.24 20.23
CA ILE A 145 7.26 0.77 18.88
C ILE A 145 7.39 -0.75 18.89
N GLY A 146 6.82 -1.38 17.87
CA GLY A 146 7.07 -2.76 17.51
C GLY A 146 7.62 -2.83 16.09
N CYS A 147 8.71 -3.57 15.89
CA CYS A 147 9.21 -3.88 14.56
C CYS A 147 9.54 -5.36 14.41
N VAL A 148 9.27 -5.91 13.23
CA VAL A 148 9.61 -7.29 12.87
C VAL A 148 10.28 -7.30 11.52
N ARG A 149 11.50 -7.83 11.47
CA ARG A 149 12.31 -7.95 10.26
C ARG A 149 12.07 -9.31 9.62
N VAL A 150 11.58 -9.30 8.39
CA VAL A 150 11.28 -10.48 7.58
C VAL A 150 12.12 -10.46 6.31
N LYS A 151 12.62 -11.63 5.92
CA LYS A 151 13.23 -11.87 4.61
C LYS A 151 12.94 -13.31 4.18
N ASP A 152 12.60 -13.52 2.92
CA ASP A 152 12.36 -14.86 2.35
C ASP A 152 11.37 -15.68 3.20
N GLY A 153 10.29 -15.03 3.66
CA GLY A 153 9.25 -15.66 4.46
C GLY A 153 9.65 -16.04 5.88
N THR A 154 10.84 -15.62 6.30
CA THR A 154 11.40 -15.95 7.60
C THR A 154 11.50 -14.69 8.46
N ILE A 155 10.93 -14.75 9.66
CA ILE A 155 11.17 -13.72 10.68
C ILE A 155 12.61 -13.86 11.19
N LEU A 156 13.42 -12.83 10.96
CA LEU A 156 14.85 -12.79 11.30
C LEU A 156 15.11 -12.23 12.70
N ALA A 157 14.46 -11.12 13.03
CA ALA A 157 14.63 -10.39 14.29
C ALA A 157 13.40 -9.54 14.58
N GLN A 158 13.26 -9.14 15.83
CA GLN A 158 12.26 -8.16 16.26
C GLN A 158 12.92 -7.06 17.10
N MET A 159 12.32 -5.87 17.07
CA MET A 159 12.68 -4.73 17.91
C MET A 159 11.43 -4.26 18.65
N HIS A 160 11.57 -3.95 19.94
CA HIS A 160 10.48 -3.47 20.78
C HIS A 160 11.00 -2.57 21.88
N THR A 161 10.38 -1.40 22.05
CA THR A 161 10.68 -0.51 23.18
C THR A 161 9.51 0.41 23.48
N PHE A 162 9.46 0.91 24.71
CA PHE A 162 8.58 1.99 25.14
C PHE A 162 9.31 3.34 25.10
N PHE A 163 8.58 4.43 24.90
CA PHE A 163 9.14 5.78 24.89
C PHE A 163 8.68 6.59 26.10
N SER A 164 9.65 7.14 26.83
CA SER A 164 9.37 8.17 27.83
C SER A 164 9.45 9.56 27.18
N PRO A 165 8.39 10.37 27.24
CA PRO A 165 8.38 11.69 26.60
C PRO A 165 9.19 12.73 27.40
N VAL A 166 9.88 13.62 26.68
CA VAL A 166 10.71 14.70 27.25
C VAL A 166 9.89 15.69 28.08
N ASP A 167 8.70 16.04 27.62
CA ASP A 167 7.93 17.18 28.14
C ASP A 167 6.63 16.73 28.84
N ILE A 168 6.81 15.93 29.89
CA ILE A 168 5.72 15.44 30.76
C ILE A 168 4.84 16.59 31.26
N GLY A 169 5.45 17.76 31.54
CA GLY A 169 4.74 18.96 31.98
C GLY A 169 3.74 19.47 30.95
N LYS A 170 4.16 19.64 29.69
CA LYS A 170 3.24 20.02 28.61
C LYS A 170 2.19 18.96 28.35
N MET A 171 2.56 17.67 28.34
CA MET A 171 1.61 16.57 28.12
C MET A 171 0.46 16.55 29.14
N LYS A 172 0.76 16.75 30.43
CA LYS A 172 -0.27 16.82 31.48
C LYS A 172 -1.28 17.94 31.23
N GLY A 173 -0.83 19.06 30.66
CA GLY A 173 -1.67 20.23 30.39
C GLY A 173 -2.50 20.12 29.11
N SER A 174 -1.96 19.53 28.04
CA SER A 174 -2.57 19.57 26.70
C SER A 174 -3.18 18.26 26.21
N ALA A 175 -2.80 17.11 26.80
CA ALA A 175 -3.12 15.78 26.27
C ALA A 175 -3.66 14.79 27.32
N SER A 176 -3.99 15.25 28.53
CA SER A 176 -4.39 14.36 29.64
C SER A 176 -5.58 13.44 29.30
N GLN A 177 -6.57 13.95 28.56
CA GLN A 177 -7.73 13.14 28.15
C GLN A 177 -7.38 12.08 27.10
N SER A 178 -6.53 12.40 26.11
CA SER A 178 -6.09 11.41 25.12
C SER A 178 -5.23 10.33 25.78
N ILE A 179 -4.37 10.72 26.71
CA ILE A 179 -3.50 9.79 27.45
C ILE A 179 -4.32 8.79 28.26
N PHE A 180 -5.38 9.25 28.94
CA PHE A 180 -6.28 8.35 29.67
C PHE A 180 -7.01 7.37 28.74
N TYR A 181 -7.32 7.78 27.51
CA TYR A 181 -7.90 6.90 26.51
C TYR A 181 -6.87 5.88 25.99
N THR A 182 -5.65 6.31 25.68
CA THR A 182 -4.54 5.42 25.29
C THR A 182 -4.25 4.39 26.37
N GLU A 183 -4.23 4.78 27.64
CA GLU A 183 -4.00 3.86 28.77
C GLU A 183 -5.06 2.75 28.81
N LYS A 184 -6.33 3.05 28.49
CA LYS A 184 -7.38 2.03 28.42
C LYS A 184 -7.20 1.04 27.28
N ILE A 185 -6.69 1.50 26.14
CA ILE A 185 -6.57 0.70 24.91
C ILE A 185 -5.27 -0.11 24.91
N THR A 186 -4.18 0.49 25.32
CA THR A 186 -2.85 -0.13 25.28
C THR A 186 -2.53 -0.80 26.61
N GLY A 187 -3.04 -0.28 27.74
CA GLY A 187 -2.59 -0.67 29.07
C GLY A 187 -1.28 -0.01 29.49
N ILE A 188 -0.71 0.88 28.68
CA ILE A 188 0.51 1.62 28.99
C ILE A 188 0.14 2.76 29.96
N PRO A 189 0.70 2.79 31.18
CA PRO A 189 0.42 3.87 32.14
C PRO A 189 0.88 5.22 31.60
N ALA A 190 0.25 6.30 32.06
CA ALA A 190 0.75 7.63 31.76
C ALA A 190 2.21 7.80 32.24
N PRO A 191 3.06 8.58 31.56
CA PRO A 191 4.48 8.74 31.91
C PRO A 191 4.80 9.24 33.32
N TRP A 192 3.80 9.81 34.00
CA TRP A 192 3.91 10.29 35.38
C TRP A 192 3.33 9.34 36.42
N ASP A 193 2.76 8.22 35.99
CA ASP A 193 2.34 7.15 36.87
C ASP A 193 3.58 6.34 37.28
N PRO A 194 3.80 6.08 38.59
CA PRO A 194 4.90 5.23 39.05
C PRO A 194 4.93 3.84 38.39
N GLN A 195 3.79 3.31 37.93
CA GLN A 195 3.74 2.03 37.23
C GLN A 195 4.43 2.06 35.86
N PHE A 196 4.65 3.24 35.27
CA PHE A 196 5.36 3.39 34.00
C PHE A 196 6.80 2.85 34.07
N GLU A 197 7.41 2.80 35.26
CA GLU A 197 8.74 2.19 35.47
C GLU A 197 8.78 0.70 35.10
N ASN A 198 7.63 0.03 34.99
CA ASN A 198 7.53 -1.37 34.57
C ASN A 198 7.53 -1.56 33.06
N CYS A 199 7.41 -0.49 32.27
CA CYS A 199 7.51 -0.53 30.82
C CYS A 199 8.98 -0.73 30.45
N LEU A 200 9.38 -1.97 30.13
CA LEU A 200 10.75 -2.31 29.80
C LEU A 200 10.83 -3.19 28.53
N PRO A 201 11.83 -2.98 27.66
CA PRO A 201 12.80 -1.89 27.70
C PRO A 201 12.12 -0.55 27.43
N CYS A 202 12.58 0.51 28.10
CA CYS A 202 12.12 1.86 27.85
C CYS A 202 13.30 2.76 27.53
N CYS A 203 13.17 3.44 26.41
CA CYS A 203 14.07 4.45 25.98
C CYS A 203 13.70 5.78 26.69
N ASN A 204 14.50 6.15 27.69
CA ASN A 204 14.42 7.43 28.39
C ASN A 204 14.97 8.56 27.50
N HIS A 205 14.28 8.88 26.41
CA HIS A 205 14.71 9.97 25.55
C HIS A 205 14.19 11.29 26.09
N GLY A 206 14.94 11.83 27.06
CA GLY A 206 14.92 13.25 27.42
C GLY A 206 15.49 14.17 26.34
N THR A 207 16.05 13.64 25.22
CA THR A 207 16.65 14.49 24.19
C THR A 207 16.57 14.08 22.71
N ASP A 208 16.44 12.81 22.26
CA ASP A 208 16.16 12.64 20.83
C ASP A 208 15.69 11.24 20.40
N LEU A 209 14.47 11.16 19.87
CA LEU A 209 14.03 10.00 19.07
C LEU A 209 14.92 9.80 17.83
N TYR A 210 15.68 10.83 17.43
CA TYR A 210 16.74 10.74 16.44
C TYR A 210 17.79 9.66 16.75
N ASP A 211 18.25 9.57 18.00
CA ASP A 211 19.27 8.58 18.40
C ASP A 211 18.72 7.16 18.27
N PHE A 212 17.46 6.96 18.69
CA PHE A 212 16.77 5.70 18.46
C PHE A 212 16.58 5.40 16.97
N GLY A 213 16.37 6.43 16.15
CA GLY A 213 16.34 6.32 14.69
C GLY A 213 17.60 5.68 14.11
N GLN A 214 18.78 5.94 14.69
CA GLN A 214 20.03 5.28 14.27
C GLN A 214 20.04 3.79 14.63
N ILE A 215 19.54 3.44 15.81
CA ILE A 215 19.42 2.04 16.25
C ILE A 215 18.41 1.30 15.36
N LEU A 216 17.30 1.94 15.00
CA LEU A 216 16.32 1.39 14.07
C LEU A 216 16.92 1.19 12.67
N LEU A 217 17.74 2.12 12.18
CA LEU A 217 18.42 1.98 10.89
C LEU A 217 19.39 0.78 10.88
N GLU A 218 20.16 0.61 11.96
CA GLU A 218 21.00 -0.57 12.15
C GLU A 218 20.15 -1.85 12.18
N PHE A 219 19.03 -1.87 12.92
CA PHE A 219 18.10 -3.00 12.94
C PHE A 219 17.61 -3.40 11.54
N CYS A 220 17.29 -2.41 10.70
CA CYS A 220 16.81 -2.64 9.34
C CYS A 220 17.88 -3.22 8.40
N THR A 221 19.15 -2.82 8.57
CA THR A 221 20.21 -3.04 7.56
C THR A 221 21.30 -4.00 8.00
N ALA A 222 21.60 -4.09 9.29
CA ALA A 222 22.78 -4.79 9.78
C ALA A 222 22.66 -6.32 9.72
N SER A 223 23.79 -7.02 9.81
CA SER A 223 23.84 -8.48 9.94
C SER A 223 23.46 -8.94 11.35
N ALA A 224 23.14 -10.23 11.52
CA ALA A 224 22.88 -10.81 12.84
C ALA A 224 24.04 -10.59 13.82
N GLN A 225 25.29 -10.68 13.35
CA GLN A 225 26.46 -10.49 14.18
C GLN A 225 26.61 -9.04 14.62
N THR A 226 26.36 -8.08 13.72
CA THR A 226 26.37 -6.66 14.05
C THR A 226 25.30 -6.33 15.08
N LEU A 227 24.06 -6.79 14.87
CA LEU A 227 22.96 -6.57 15.83
C LEU A 227 23.24 -7.19 17.20
N LYS A 228 23.83 -8.38 17.23
CA LYS A 228 24.29 -9.00 18.47
C LYS A 228 25.35 -8.15 19.18
N ASN A 229 26.26 -7.53 18.43
CA ASN A 229 27.32 -6.69 18.98
C ASN A 229 26.81 -5.33 19.49
N LEU A 230 25.71 -4.81 18.94
CA LEU A 230 25.05 -3.62 19.48
C LEU A 230 24.59 -3.87 20.93
N ASN A 231 24.20 -5.12 21.24
CA ASN A 231 23.72 -5.54 22.56
C ASN A 231 22.60 -4.61 23.08
N ASP A 232 21.76 -4.12 22.17
CA ASP A 232 20.66 -3.24 22.51
C ASP A 232 19.49 -4.05 23.10
N PRO A 233 18.95 -3.69 24.27
CA PRO A 233 17.90 -4.45 24.93
C PRO A 233 16.56 -4.43 24.18
N SER A 234 16.36 -3.50 23.24
CA SER A 234 15.16 -3.46 22.39
C SER A 234 15.18 -4.53 21.30
N ILE A 235 16.35 -5.09 20.95
CA ILE A 235 16.49 -6.02 19.82
C ILE A 235 16.53 -7.46 20.32
N THR A 236 15.68 -8.31 19.72
CA THR A 236 15.70 -9.76 19.91
C THR A 236 15.94 -10.47 18.58
N LEU A 237 17.02 -11.25 18.51
CA LEU A 237 17.31 -12.07 17.33
C LEU A 237 16.49 -13.36 17.38
N ILE A 238 15.70 -13.60 16.33
CA ILE A 238 14.94 -14.85 16.17
C ILE A 238 15.81 -15.87 15.43
N GLN A 239 16.46 -15.45 14.35
CA GLN A 239 17.47 -16.22 13.63
C GLN A 239 18.87 -15.85 14.10
N LYS A 240 19.70 -16.87 14.33
CA LYS A 240 21.08 -16.67 14.82
C LYS A 240 22.04 -16.15 13.75
N LYS A 241 21.69 -16.29 12.47
CA LYS A 241 22.54 -15.93 11.33
C LYS A 241 21.67 -15.37 10.21
N PHE A 242 22.03 -14.19 9.73
CA PHE A 242 21.54 -13.57 8.51
C PHE A 242 22.50 -12.43 8.13
N GLU A 243 22.57 -12.15 6.84
CA GLU A 243 23.43 -11.12 6.28
C GLU A 243 22.82 -9.72 6.42
N ALA A 244 23.65 -8.70 6.19
CA ALA A 244 23.18 -7.34 6.06
C ALA A 244 22.21 -7.22 4.88
N ALA A 245 21.22 -6.34 5.00
CA ALA A 245 20.28 -6.02 3.93
C ALA A 245 20.78 -4.80 3.15
N GLU A 246 20.94 -4.96 1.84
CA GLU A 246 21.25 -3.84 0.93
C GLU A 246 20.05 -2.90 0.76
N THR A 247 18.84 -3.47 0.78
CA THR A 247 17.57 -2.75 0.65
C THR A 247 16.57 -3.25 1.68
N TYR A 248 15.74 -2.33 2.17
CA TYR A 248 14.64 -2.66 3.05
C TYR A 248 13.44 -1.74 2.80
N PHE A 249 12.25 -2.23 3.17
CA PHE A 249 10.99 -1.49 3.06
C PHE A 249 10.26 -1.55 4.40
N PHE A 250 9.79 -0.41 4.89
CA PHE A 250 8.85 -0.40 6.01
C PHE A 250 7.45 -0.75 5.50
N CYS A 251 6.72 -1.49 6.31
CA CYS A 251 5.39 -1.99 6.02
C CYS A 251 4.50 -1.80 7.25
N ALA A 252 3.36 -1.13 7.10
CA ALA A 252 2.44 -0.84 8.20
C ALA A 252 0.98 -1.01 7.75
N LYS A 253 0.05 -1.12 8.70
CA LYS A 253 -1.40 -1.24 8.41
C LYS A 253 -2.06 0.09 8.04
N GLY A 254 -1.52 1.17 8.58
CA GLY A 254 -1.70 2.53 8.11
C GLY A 254 -0.33 3.19 8.17
N ILE A 255 -0.03 4.13 7.29
CA ILE A 255 1.33 4.68 7.17
C ILE A 255 1.52 6.07 7.75
N ASP A 256 0.45 6.80 8.06
CA ASP A 256 0.53 8.23 8.35
C ASP A 256 1.26 8.52 9.67
N LEU A 257 0.94 7.78 10.74
CA LEU A 257 1.55 7.93 12.06
C LEU A 257 3.04 7.55 12.01
N GLU A 258 3.33 6.41 11.41
CA GLU A 258 4.64 5.81 11.24
C GLU A 258 5.52 6.76 10.41
N ARG A 259 5.01 7.23 9.27
CA ARG A 259 5.71 8.20 8.43
C ARG A 259 6.02 9.47 9.20
N GLN A 260 5.06 9.98 9.97
CA GLN A 260 5.26 11.19 10.76
C GLN A 260 6.36 10.99 11.80
N ILE A 261 6.32 9.92 12.58
CA ILE A 261 7.33 9.63 13.62
C ILE A 261 8.70 9.42 12.98
N LEU A 262 8.80 8.55 11.98
CA LEU A 262 10.07 8.20 11.34
C LEU A 262 10.72 9.42 10.67
N THR A 263 9.93 10.28 10.01
CA THR A 263 10.46 11.42 9.23
C THR A 263 10.67 12.65 10.09
N GLU A 264 9.67 13.02 10.91
CA GLU A 264 9.69 14.29 11.64
C GLU A 264 10.46 14.17 12.96
N GLN A 265 10.41 13.03 13.65
CA GLN A 265 11.02 12.84 14.97
C GLN A 265 12.32 12.04 14.90
N MET A 266 12.36 10.94 14.14
CA MET A 266 13.58 10.12 14.00
C MET A 266 14.51 10.60 12.86
N LYS A 267 14.07 11.56 12.03
CA LYS A 267 14.80 12.13 10.88
C LYS A 267 15.29 11.09 9.87
N LEU A 268 14.56 9.99 9.74
CA LEU A 268 14.78 8.99 8.71
C LEU A 268 14.10 9.43 7.40
N GLN A 269 14.45 8.81 6.29
CA GLN A 269 13.77 8.96 4.99
C GLN A 269 13.27 7.59 4.52
N PRO A 270 12.32 6.98 5.26
CA PRO A 270 11.91 5.61 5.01
C PRO A 270 11.10 5.51 3.72
N LYS A 271 11.26 4.39 3.01
CA LYS A 271 10.24 3.91 2.09
C LYS A 271 9.23 3.09 2.88
N ILE A 272 8.08 3.68 3.19
CA ILE A 272 6.99 3.04 3.92
C ILE A 272 5.83 2.73 2.99
N LEU A 273 5.32 1.51 3.08
CA LEU A 273 4.28 0.93 2.23
C LEU A 273 3.12 0.43 3.09
N GLU A 274 1.91 0.46 2.53
CA GLU A 274 0.75 -0.19 3.14
C GLU A 274 0.90 -1.71 3.03
N VAL A 275 0.54 -2.42 4.09
CA VAL A 275 0.66 -3.89 4.16
C VAL A 275 -0.24 -4.60 3.16
N GLU A 276 -1.40 -4.04 2.86
CA GLU A 276 -2.31 -4.55 1.84
C GLU A 276 -1.63 -4.57 0.47
N ASP A 277 -0.87 -3.51 0.17
CA ASP A 277 -0.18 -3.35 -1.08
C ASP A 277 0.98 -4.33 -1.20
N VAL A 278 1.80 -4.42 -0.15
CA VAL A 278 2.93 -5.36 -0.07
C VAL A 278 2.44 -6.81 -0.20
N TYR A 279 1.37 -7.17 0.53
CA TYR A 279 0.81 -8.51 0.50
C TYR A 279 0.28 -8.86 -0.89
N LYS A 280 -0.54 -7.99 -1.48
CA LYS A 280 -1.11 -8.19 -2.81
C LYS A 280 -0.03 -8.32 -3.87
N TYR A 281 1.03 -7.52 -3.79
CA TYR A 281 2.15 -7.60 -4.71
C TYR A 281 2.92 -8.93 -4.59
N LEU A 282 3.33 -9.30 -3.37
CA LEU A 282 4.16 -10.49 -3.15
C LEU A 282 3.41 -11.82 -3.35
N THR A 283 2.09 -11.82 -3.23
CA THR A 283 1.23 -12.99 -3.43
C THR A 283 0.62 -13.10 -4.84
N ASN A 284 1.07 -12.30 -5.81
CA ASN A 284 0.51 -12.24 -7.17
C ASN A 284 -1.00 -11.95 -7.19
N GLY A 285 -1.45 -11.02 -6.36
CA GLY A 285 -2.81 -10.47 -6.38
C GLY A 285 -3.76 -11.01 -5.32
N LYS A 286 -3.32 -11.89 -4.40
CA LYS A 286 -4.17 -12.29 -3.27
C LYS A 286 -4.36 -11.10 -2.32
N GLU A 287 -5.59 -10.89 -1.86
CA GLU A 287 -5.89 -9.81 -0.93
C GLU A 287 -5.85 -10.32 0.51
N ILE A 288 -5.32 -9.51 1.42
CA ILE A 288 -5.43 -9.73 2.86
C ILE A 288 -6.70 -9.03 3.36
N THR A 289 -7.49 -9.70 4.19
CA THR A 289 -8.68 -9.08 4.80
C THR A 289 -8.44 -8.83 6.28
N PHE A 290 -8.69 -7.59 6.72
CA PHE A 290 -8.58 -7.20 8.12
C PHE A 290 -9.90 -7.29 8.90
N THR A 291 -10.97 -7.81 8.28
CA THR A 291 -12.26 -8.01 8.93
C THR A 291 -12.10 -9.04 10.07
N ASN A 292 -12.48 -8.68 11.29
CA ASN A 292 -12.39 -9.53 12.48
C ASN A 292 -10.96 -10.01 12.82
N ILE A 293 -9.91 -9.23 12.53
CA ILE A 293 -8.51 -9.58 12.86
C ILE A 293 -8.26 -9.95 14.32
N HIS A 294 -9.12 -9.49 15.22
CA HIS A 294 -8.99 -9.77 16.64
C HIS A 294 -9.76 -11.05 17.06
N SER A 295 -10.64 -11.58 16.21
CA SER A 295 -11.43 -12.78 16.51
C SER A 295 -10.60 -14.04 16.28
N GLY A 296 -10.38 -14.83 17.33
CA GLY A 296 -9.66 -16.11 17.25
C GLY A 296 -8.15 -15.98 17.03
N ARG A 297 -7.59 -14.76 17.10
CA ARG A 297 -6.14 -14.53 17.05
C ARG A 297 -5.48 -15.03 18.34
N GLN A 298 -4.36 -15.74 18.18
CA GLN A 298 -3.43 -15.95 19.27
C GLN A 298 -2.54 -14.71 19.39
N PHE A 299 -2.61 -14.03 20.53
CA PHE A 299 -1.88 -12.81 20.80
C PHE A 299 -0.49 -13.14 21.37
N ASP A 300 0.56 -12.62 20.75
CA ASP A 300 1.96 -12.75 21.20
C ASP A 300 2.43 -11.43 21.81
N TYR A 301 1.84 -11.08 22.95
CA TYR A 301 2.12 -9.83 23.64
C TYR A 301 3.55 -9.75 24.14
N CYS A 302 4.07 -8.52 24.16
CA CYS A 302 5.33 -8.23 24.83
C CYS A 302 5.25 -8.53 26.34
N LYS A 303 6.41 -8.69 26.99
CA LYS A 303 6.50 -9.08 28.42
C LYS A 303 5.71 -8.17 29.36
N PHE A 304 5.59 -6.89 29.02
CA PHE A 304 4.78 -5.93 29.77
C PHE A 304 3.28 -6.25 29.62
N HIS A 305 2.76 -6.26 28.39
CA HIS A 305 1.33 -6.51 28.13
C HIS A 305 0.85 -7.91 28.56
N GLN A 306 1.74 -8.92 28.59
CA GLN A 306 1.44 -10.24 29.18
C GLN A 306 1.05 -10.15 30.66
N LYS A 307 1.66 -9.24 31.43
CA LYS A 307 1.36 -9.04 32.85
C LYS A 307 0.10 -8.21 33.06
N VAL A 308 -0.12 -7.19 32.21
CA VAL A 308 -1.32 -6.34 32.29
C VAL A 308 -2.59 -7.16 32.02
N LYS A 309 -2.53 -8.12 31.08
CA LYS A 309 -3.64 -9.04 30.76
C LYS A 309 -4.17 -9.83 31.96
N GLN A 310 -3.34 -10.10 32.96
CA GLN A 310 -3.74 -10.93 34.10
C GLN A 310 -4.66 -10.19 35.09
N ASN A 311 -4.82 -8.86 34.96
CA ASN A 311 -5.41 -8.04 36.01
C ASN A 311 -6.80 -7.43 35.72
N GLN A 312 -7.42 -7.56 34.53
CA GLN A 312 -8.66 -6.82 34.25
C GLN A 312 -9.80 -7.59 33.60
N HIS A 313 -10.98 -7.38 34.19
CA HIS A 313 -12.33 -7.71 33.75
C HIS A 313 -12.77 -7.06 32.42
N ALA A 314 -11.84 -6.49 31.64
CA ALA A 314 -12.15 -5.87 30.36
C ALA A 314 -12.24 -6.95 29.28
N LYS A 315 -13.40 -7.03 28.62
CA LYS A 315 -13.59 -7.84 27.40
C LYS A 315 -12.83 -7.29 26.20
N GLU A 316 -12.17 -6.14 26.35
CA GLU A 316 -11.46 -5.43 25.29
C GLU A 316 -10.00 -5.85 25.28
N MET A 317 -9.50 -6.16 24.07
CA MET A 317 -8.14 -6.62 23.85
C MET A 317 -7.21 -5.42 23.80
N MET A 318 -6.07 -5.53 24.48
CA MET A 318 -5.07 -4.45 24.49
C MET A 318 -4.31 -4.40 23.18
N HIS A 319 -3.99 -3.19 22.74
CA HIS A 319 -3.08 -2.96 21.63
C HIS A 319 -1.63 -3.03 22.11
N CYS A 320 -0.81 -3.77 21.38
CA CYS A 320 0.62 -3.90 21.62
C CYS A 320 1.33 -3.83 20.28
N ALA A 321 2.16 -2.81 20.08
CA ALA A 321 2.77 -2.54 18.79
C ALA A 321 3.58 -3.73 18.25
N LEU A 322 4.31 -4.43 19.14
CA LEU A 322 5.07 -5.62 18.75
C LEU A 322 4.16 -6.77 18.29
N ASP A 323 3.08 -7.02 19.02
CA ASP A 323 2.14 -8.07 18.67
C ASP A 323 1.47 -7.77 17.33
N ASP A 324 1.05 -6.53 17.09
CA ASP A 324 0.46 -6.11 15.82
C ASP A 324 1.45 -6.23 14.66
N ALA A 325 2.70 -5.79 14.82
CA ALA A 325 3.75 -6.01 13.83
C ALA A 325 4.03 -7.52 13.58
N LEU A 326 4.06 -8.35 14.62
CA LEU A 326 4.22 -9.80 14.52
C LEU A 326 3.07 -10.44 13.76
N TYR A 327 1.83 -10.04 14.04
CA TYR A 327 0.66 -10.55 13.34
C TYR A 327 0.73 -10.27 11.83
N LEU A 328 1.09 -9.06 11.43
CA LEU A 328 1.27 -8.71 10.03
C LEU A 328 2.40 -9.53 9.40
N ALA A 329 3.54 -9.68 10.11
CA ALA A 329 4.66 -10.48 9.66
C ALA A 329 4.26 -11.96 9.45
N TYR A 330 3.56 -12.56 10.42
CA TYR A 330 3.08 -13.94 10.30
C TYR A 330 2.10 -14.11 9.14
N LYS A 331 1.19 -13.15 8.91
CA LYS A 331 0.28 -13.19 7.77
C LYS A 331 1.04 -13.21 6.46
N LEU A 332 2.08 -12.39 6.30
CA LEU A 332 2.92 -12.42 5.10
C LEU A 332 3.67 -13.74 4.98
N CYS A 333 4.32 -14.21 6.04
CA CYS A 333 5.14 -15.43 6.01
C CYS A 333 4.29 -16.66 5.60
N HIS A 334 3.12 -16.85 6.20
CA HIS A 334 2.25 -17.99 5.87
C HIS A 334 1.46 -17.77 4.57
N GLY A 335 1.06 -16.53 4.26
CA GLY A 335 0.26 -16.23 3.08
C GLY A 335 1.04 -16.25 1.75
N VAL A 336 2.32 -15.89 1.79
CA VAL A 336 3.21 -15.85 0.62
C VAL A 336 3.97 -17.17 0.44
N TYR A 337 4.48 -17.76 1.53
CA TYR A 337 5.48 -18.84 1.43
C TYR A 337 4.91 -20.24 1.71
N ASP A 338 3.77 -20.38 2.40
CA ASP A 338 3.14 -21.71 2.54
C ASP A 338 2.36 -22.11 1.28
N SER A 339 1.92 -21.15 0.44
CA SER A 339 1.19 -21.50 -0.79
C SER A 339 2.06 -22.09 -1.89
N ASP A 340 3.38 -22.03 -1.75
CA ASP A 340 4.32 -22.71 -2.66
C ASP A 340 4.57 -24.18 -2.22
N ILE A 341 3.90 -24.66 -1.15
CA ILE A 341 3.96 -26.05 -0.63
C ILE A 341 2.72 -26.88 -1.06
N GLU A 342 1.84 -26.36 -1.92
CA GLU A 342 0.78 -27.18 -2.54
C GLU A 342 1.37 -28.14 -3.60
N SER A 343 1.85 -29.28 -3.09
CA SER A 343 1.84 -30.64 -3.64
C SER A 343 2.24 -30.85 -5.11
N ASP A 344 3.53 -31.14 -5.33
CA ASP A 344 3.96 -32.17 -6.30
C ASP A 344 3.76 -33.58 -5.69
N GLU A 345 2.53 -33.91 -5.28
CA GLU A 345 2.12 -35.30 -4.97
C GLU A 345 1.08 -35.82 -5.97
#